data_AF-A0A832US25-F1
#
_entry.id   AF-A0A832US25-F1
#
_cell.length_a   1.000
_cell.length_b   1.000
_cell.length_c   1.000
_cell.angle_alpha   90.00
_cell.angle_beta   90.00
_cell.angle_gamma   90.00
#
_symmetry.space_group_name_H-M   'P 1'
#
loop_
_entity.id
_entity.type
_entity.pdbx_description
1 polymer ?
#
loop_
_entity_poly.entity_id
_entity_poly.type
_entity_poly.pdbx_seq_one_letter_code
_entity_poly.pdbx_strand_id
1 'polypeptide(L)'
;MEKLEKFRPYFLNLGLIWLAILLYTLLPYYQEFLRHETKTILFYLALAYTSLGFLYYYYTPKEKIRPSKGILIFNAIKKSFSEKKLSFDKTEKTALLFIIVKFFFLPIMLNFFLDNYFSVKSQLPNLIQTSSLFSLNGFNFTIFPFLLALFFLIDTLWFAFGYAFESRFLKNEIRSVEPTILGWVVALICYPPFNSLLTKFTNWYANEHVIFFNNEITLVARIIIILLLAIYVSATLALGTKSSNLTNRGIVSKGPYSVIRHPAYLSKNLIWWITIIPIASWPAIFGMAIWSGIYHLRTITEERHLSRDPDYIEYKKQVKYRYIPFVY
;
A
#
# COMPACT_ATOMS: atom_id res chain seq x y z
N MET A 1 29.77 25.32 17.30
CA MET A 1 28.30 25.15 17.28
C MET A 1 27.74 24.94 15.87
N GLU A 2 28.14 25.73 14.87
CA GLU A 2 27.55 25.69 13.52
C GLU A 2 27.71 24.37 12.75
N LYS A 3 28.84 23.65 12.94
CA LYS A 3 29.06 22.31 12.37
C LYS A 3 28.09 21.25 12.89
N LEU A 4 27.60 21.39 14.12
CA LEU A 4 26.66 20.42 14.75
C LEU A 4 25.22 20.69 14.31
N GLU A 5 24.83 21.94 14.05
CA GLU A 5 23.48 22.27 13.57
C GLU A 5 23.11 21.57 12.27
N LYS A 6 24.11 21.34 11.42
CA LYS A 6 23.98 20.60 10.16
C LYS A 6 23.38 19.20 10.35
N PHE A 7 23.67 18.55 11.47
CA PHE A 7 23.18 17.20 11.79
C PHE A 7 21.82 17.20 12.49
N ARG A 8 21.30 18.36 12.88
CA ARG A 8 20.00 18.43 13.58
C ARG A 8 18.84 17.79 12.80
N PRO A 9 18.68 18.01 11.48
CA PRO A 9 17.63 17.33 10.71
C PRO A 9 17.81 15.80 10.66
N TYR A 10 19.07 15.34 10.66
CA TYR A 10 19.41 13.92 10.69
C TYR A 10 18.99 13.27 12.01
N PHE A 11 19.44 13.81 13.15
CA PHE A 11 19.12 13.25 14.47
C PHE A 11 17.62 13.27 14.78
N LEU A 12 16.90 14.32 14.37
CA LEU A 12 15.44 14.37 14.56
C LEU A 12 14.72 13.30 13.73
N ASN A 13 15.16 13.04 12.50
CA ASN A 13 14.57 12.00 11.67
C ASN A 13 14.97 10.59 12.14
N LEU A 14 16.21 10.44 12.62
CA LEU A 14 16.71 9.23 13.27
C LEU A 14 15.87 8.89 14.51
N GLY A 15 15.56 9.88 15.35
CA GLY A 15 14.68 9.70 16.51
C GLY A 15 13.29 9.19 16.13
N LEU A 16 12.68 9.72 15.07
CA LEU A 16 11.39 9.22 14.56
C LEU A 16 11.46 7.77 14.08
N ILE A 17 12.54 7.41 13.37
CA ILE A 17 12.73 6.05 12.86
C ILE A 17 12.90 5.06 14.01
N TRP A 18 13.78 5.34 14.96
CA TRP A 18 14.01 4.46 16.11
C TRP A 18 12.82 4.42 17.07
N LEU A 19 12.07 5.51 17.22
CA LEU A 19 10.79 5.49 17.92
C LEU A 19 9.80 4.55 17.23
N ALA A 20 9.73 4.55 15.90
CA ALA A 20 8.88 3.60 15.18
C ALA A 20 9.31 2.15 15.43
N ILE A 21 10.62 1.85 15.37
CA ILE A 21 11.14 0.51 15.71
C ILE A 21 10.77 0.10 17.13
N LEU A 22 10.94 1.00 18.10
CA LEU A 22 10.55 0.77 19.49
C LEU A 22 9.04 0.49 19.64
N LEU A 23 8.20 1.24 18.93
CA LEU A 23 6.76 0.99 18.95
C LEU A 23 6.40 -0.36 18.33
N TYR A 24 7.06 -0.78 17.25
CA TYR A 24 6.84 -2.10 16.66
C TYR A 24 7.29 -3.25 17.58
N THR A 25 8.26 -3.01 18.47
CA THR A 25 8.72 -4.01 19.44
C THR A 25 7.92 -4.00 20.73
N LEU A 26 7.35 -2.86 21.16
CA LEU A 26 6.63 -2.74 22.44
C LEU A 26 5.12 -2.94 22.33
N LEU A 27 4.49 -2.55 21.22
CA LEU A 27 3.03 -2.63 21.09
C LEU A 27 2.59 -4.08 20.81
N PRO A 28 1.70 -4.68 21.63
CA PRO A 28 1.29 -6.09 21.49
C PRO A 28 0.79 -6.45 20.08
N TYR A 29 0.00 -5.54 19.48
CA TYR A 29 -0.50 -5.73 18.12
C TYR A 29 0.62 -6.02 17.11
N TYR A 30 1.70 -5.23 17.11
CA TYR A 30 2.80 -5.44 16.16
C TYR A 30 3.70 -6.61 16.55
N GLN A 31 3.74 -6.99 17.84
CA GLN A 31 4.43 -8.19 18.27
C GLN A 31 3.79 -9.44 17.66
N GLU A 32 2.47 -9.52 17.69
CA GLU A 32 1.69 -10.65 17.15
C GLU A 32 1.57 -10.60 15.63
N PHE A 33 1.27 -9.43 15.07
CA PHE A 33 0.97 -9.28 13.64
C PHE A 33 2.22 -9.36 12.75
N LEU A 34 3.35 -8.77 13.17
CA LEU A 34 4.55 -8.73 12.34
C LEU A 34 5.43 -9.97 12.55
N ARG A 35 5.79 -10.61 11.44
CA ARG A 35 6.80 -11.67 11.40
C ARG A 35 8.14 -11.20 11.95
N HIS A 36 8.93 -12.15 12.43
CA HIS A 36 10.28 -11.87 12.92
C HIS A 36 11.15 -11.23 11.82
N GLU A 37 11.11 -11.76 10.60
CA GLU A 37 11.86 -11.27 9.45
C GLU A 37 11.43 -9.85 9.05
N THR A 38 10.15 -9.51 9.20
CA THR A 38 9.66 -8.14 8.96
C THR A 38 10.27 -7.16 9.96
N LYS A 39 10.28 -7.51 11.25
CA LYS A 39 10.93 -6.70 12.29
C LYS A 39 12.42 -6.55 12.03
N THR A 40 13.09 -7.63 11.61
CA THR A 40 14.51 -7.63 11.24
C THR A 40 14.81 -6.73 10.05
N ILE A 41 14.00 -6.76 8.99
CA ILE A 41 14.17 -5.85 7.84
C ILE A 41 13.96 -4.39 8.26
N LEU A 42 12.92 -4.10 9.06
CA LEU A 42 12.68 -2.74 9.58
C LEU A 42 13.87 -2.24 10.41
N PHE A 43 14.41 -3.10 11.27
CA PHE A 43 15.62 -2.81 12.05
C PHE A 43 16.83 -2.54 11.16
N TYR A 44 17.06 -3.35 10.12
CA TYR A 44 18.16 -3.11 9.17
C TYR A 44 17.96 -1.83 8.34
N LEU A 45 16.73 -1.47 7.99
CA LEU A 45 16.44 -0.18 7.35
C LEU A 45 16.75 0.99 8.29
N ALA A 46 16.45 0.86 9.59
CA ALA A 46 16.81 1.85 10.60
C ALA A 46 18.32 1.96 10.79
N LEU A 47 19.04 0.83 10.83
CA LEU A 47 20.50 0.80 10.87
C LEU A 47 21.12 1.41 9.62
N ALA A 48 20.61 1.08 8.43
CA ALA A 48 21.07 1.65 7.17
C ALA A 48 20.89 3.18 7.15
N TYR A 49 19.76 3.69 7.65
CA TYR A 49 19.58 5.13 7.81
C TYR A 49 20.57 5.73 8.84
N THR A 50 20.83 5.02 9.93
CA THR A 50 21.78 5.45 10.98
C THR A 50 23.21 5.57 10.42
N SER A 51 23.67 4.62 9.62
CA SER A 51 25.02 4.65 9.06
C SER A 51 25.12 5.52 7.81
N LEU A 52 24.33 5.22 6.78
CA LEU A 52 24.40 5.91 5.48
C LEU A 52 23.86 7.34 5.57
N GLY A 53 22.86 7.58 6.41
CA GLY A 53 22.36 8.93 6.69
C GLY A 53 23.44 9.78 7.34
N PHE A 54 24.15 9.27 8.35
CA PHE A 54 25.27 10.01 8.95
C PHE A 54 26.33 10.38 7.91
N LEU A 55 26.77 9.43 7.08
CA LEU A 55 27.73 9.70 6.00
C LEU A 55 27.21 10.75 5.02
N TYR A 56 25.95 10.65 4.60
CA TYR A 56 25.32 11.64 3.72
C TYR A 56 25.35 13.05 4.33
N TYR A 57 24.96 13.21 5.59
CA TYR A 57 24.99 14.50 6.28
C TYR A 57 26.41 14.98 6.56
N TYR A 58 27.38 14.08 6.73
CA TYR A 58 28.79 14.43 6.90
C TYR A 58 29.35 15.06 5.62
N TYR A 59 29.18 14.41 4.46
CA TYR A 59 29.76 14.85 3.18
C TYR A 59 28.96 15.93 2.44
N THR A 60 27.65 16.07 2.69
CA THR A 60 26.81 17.05 1.96
C THR A 60 26.92 18.44 2.58
N PRO A 61 27.30 19.52 1.89
CA PRO A 61 27.34 20.89 2.44
C PRO A 61 25.99 21.34 3.07
N LYS A 62 26.03 22.20 4.11
CA LYS A 62 24.82 22.61 4.89
C LYS A 62 23.76 23.24 3.99
N GLU A 63 24.18 24.03 3.01
CA GLU A 63 23.35 24.77 2.06
C GLU A 63 22.58 23.83 1.12
N LYS A 64 23.09 22.62 0.90
CA LYS A 64 22.46 21.59 0.06
C LYS A 64 21.54 20.67 0.87
N ILE A 65 21.59 20.72 2.20
CA ILE A 65 20.74 19.90 3.08
C ILE A 65 19.35 20.51 3.14
N ARG A 66 18.36 19.70 2.77
CA ARG A 66 16.95 20.09 2.86
C ARG A 66 16.37 19.80 4.23
N PRO A 67 15.30 20.51 4.62
CA PRO A 67 14.57 20.19 5.85
C PRO A 67 14.03 18.74 5.76
N SER A 68 14.46 17.91 6.72
CA SER A 68 13.88 16.59 6.93
C SER A 68 12.48 16.69 7.51
N LYS A 69 11.68 15.64 7.37
CA LYS A 69 10.34 15.59 8.00
C LYS A 69 10.43 15.69 9.53
N GLY A 70 11.48 15.09 10.13
CA GLY A 70 11.76 15.22 11.55
C GLY A 70 11.93 16.67 12.02
N ILE A 71 12.68 17.50 11.29
CA ILE A 71 12.84 18.91 11.69
C ILE A 71 11.58 19.75 11.47
N LEU A 72 10.81 19.47 10.41
CA LEU A 72 9.52 20.13 10.19
C LEU A 72 8.55 19.84 11.33
N ILE A 73 8.41 18.58 11.73
CA ILE A 73 7.54 18.17 12.84
C ILE A 73 8.02 18.77 14.17
N PHE A 74 9.33 18.71 14.45
CA PHE A 74 9.89 19.30 15.67
C PHE A 74 9.61 20.80 15.77
N ASN A 75 9.82 21.54 14.68
CA ASN A 75 9.58 22.97 14.65
C ASN A 75 8.10 23.31 14.84
N ALA A 76 7.20 22.54 14.20
CA ALA A 76 5.76 22.71 14.36
C ALA A 76 5.30 22.47 15.80
N ILE A 77 5.83 21.44 16.46
CA ILE A 77 5.55 21.13 17.88
C ILE A 77 6.07 22.26 18.76
N LYS A 78 7.33 22.67 18.59
CA LYS A 78 7.95 23.76 19.36
C LYS A 78 7.15 25.06 19.22
N LYS A 79 6.74 25.40 18.00
CA LYS A 79 5.89 26.56 17.69
C LYS A 79 4.56 26.45 18.42
N SER A 80 3.89 25.30 18.32
CA SER A 80 2.58 25.07 18.95
C SER A 80 2.64 25.20 20.49
N PHE A 81 3.73 24.76 21.12
CA PHE A 81 3.95 24.94 22.55
C PHE A 81 4.17 26.42 22.91
N SER A 82 4.97 27.15 22.13
CA SER A 82 5.24 28.57 22.38
C SER A 82 3.98 29.44 22.21
N GLU A 83 3.15 29.11 21.22
CA GLU A 83 1.92 29.84 20.91
C GLU A 83 0.70 29.35 21.71
N LYS A 84 0.84 28.30 22.53
CA LYS A 84 -0.24 27.59 23.24
C LYS A 84 -1.43 27.23 22.33
N LYS A 85 -1.16 27.02 21.05
CA LYS A 85 -2.16 26.74 20.02
C LYS A 85 -1.59 25.75 19.03
N LEU A 86 -2.33 24.67 18.78
CA LEU A 86 -1.94 23.68 17.79
C LEU A 86 -2.14 24.28 16.39
N SER A 87 -1.03 24.65 15.73
CA SER A 87 -1.06 25.26 14.40
C SER A 87 0.05 24.68 13.54
N PHE A 88 -0.33 24.14 12.39
CA PHE A 88 0.60 23.57 11.41
C PHE A 88 0.47 24.31 10.10
N ASP A 89 1.60 24.65 9.49
CA ASP A 89 1.60 25.01 8.08
C ASP A 89 1.30 23.78 7.18
N LYS A 90 1.11 24.02 5.88
CA LYS A 90 0.78 22.96 4.93
C LYS A 90 1.89 21.89 4.82
N THR A 91 3.14 22.30 4.90
CA THR A 91 4.33 21.44 4.76
C THR A 91 4.54 20.59 6.01
N GLU A 92 4.42 21.20 7.19
CA GLU A 92 4.46 20.56 8.50
C GLU A 92 3.33 19.55 8.66
N LYS A 93 2.10 19.92 8.30
CA LYS A 93 0.95 19.01 8.30
C LYS A 93 1.17 17.82 7.37
N THR A 94 1.70 18.06 6.17
CA THR A 94 2.02 17.00 5.21
C THR A 94 3.10 16.07 5.76
N ALA A 95 4.15 16.61 6.37
CA ALA A 95 5.21 15.83 7.01
C ALA A 95 4.69 14.95 8.15
N LEU A 96 3.87 15.52 9.04
CA LEU A 96 3.26 14.79 10.16
C LEU A 96 2.39 13.64 9.68
N LEU A 97 1.40 13.92 8.83
CA LEU A 97 0.49 12.91 8.29
C LEU A 97 1.23 11.81 7.55
N PHE A 98 2.27 12.18 6.81
CA PHE A 98 3.03 11.22 6.05
C PHE A 98 3.89 10.28 6.92
N ILE A 99 4.43 10.76 8.04
CA ILE A 99 5.09 9.88 9.02
C ILE A 99 4.09 8.84 9.55
N ILE A 100 2.83 9.24 9.80
CA ILE A 100 1.77 8.31 10.19
C ILE A 100 1.49 7.29 9.08
N VAL A 101 1.41 7.73 7.82
CA VAL A 101 1.26 6.82 6.65
C VAL A 101 2.40 5.80 6.62
N LYS A 102 3.66 6.23 6.75
CA LYS A 102 4.81 5.32 6.74
C LYS A 102 4.79 4.38 7.94
N PHE A 103 4.53 4.89 9.13
CA PHE A 103 4.47 4.10 10.36
C PHE A 103 3.44 2.98 10.25
N PHE A 104 2.28 3.26 9.65
CA PHE A 104 1.24 2.26 9.49
C PHE A 104 1.52 1.30 8.33
N PHE A 105 1.75 1.82 7.12
CA PHE A 105 1.75 0.99 5.91
C PHE A 105 3.09 0.29 5.61
N LEU A 106 4.24 0.87 5.96
CA LEU A 106 5.53 0.23 5.68
C LEU A 106 5.66 -1.16 6.34
N PRO A 107 5.40 -1.33 7.66
CA PRO A 107 5.52 -2.65 8.28
C PRO A 107 4.50 -3.65 7.71
N ILE A 108 3.26 -3.21 7.44
CA ILE A 108 2.21 -4.06 6.88
C ILE A 108 2.59 -4.56 5.48
N MET A 109 3.08 -3.67 4.60
CA MET A 109 3.46 -4.07 3.24
C MET A 109 4.69 -4.97 3.22
N LEU A 110 5.67 -4.74 4.11
CA LEU A 110 6.80 -5.64 4.27
C LEU A 110 6.37 -7.02 4.80
N ASN A 111 5.38 -7.06 5.71
CA ASN A 111 4.82 -8.33 6.19
C ASN A 111 4.15 -9.09 5.04
N PHE A 112 3.25 -8.44 4.31
CA PHE A 112 2.57 -9.06 3.16
C PHE A 112 3.56 -9.47 2.06
N PHE A 113 4.59 -8.68 1.80
CA PHE A 113 5.66 -9.05 0.88
C PHE A 113 6.35 -10.34 1.32
N LEU A 114 6.73 -10.45 2.60
CA LEU A 114 7.39 -11.64 3.12
C LEU A 114 6.46 -12.86 3.14
N ASP A 115 5.19 -12.70 3.52
CA ASP A 115 4.21 -13.79 3.48
C ASP A 115 4.08 -14.36 2.07
N ASN A 116 3.95 -13.49 1.05
CA ASN A 116 3.90 -13.92 -0.34
C ASN A 116 5.24 -14.50 -0.82
N TYR A 117 6.38 -13.98 -0.37
CA TYR A 117 7.71 -14.50 -0.71
C TYR A 117 7.87 -15.94 -0.22
N PHE A 118 7.51 -16.20 1.04
CA PHE A 118 7.56 -17.55 1.60
C PHE A 118 6.54 -18.47 0.93
N SER A 119 5.36 -17.98 0.59
CA SER A 119 4.37 -18.73 -0.19
C SER A 119 4.95 -19.15 -1.55
N VAL A 120 5.50 -18.22 -2.34
CA VAL A 120 6.17 -18.53 -3.62
C VAL A 120 7.32 -19.53 -3.43
N LYS A 121 8.18 -19.30 -2.44
CA LYS A 121 9.33 -20.17 -2.14
C LYS A 121 8.88 -21.60 -1.79
N SER A 122 7.83 -21.74 -0.99
CA SER A 122 7.29 -23.04 -0.58
C SER A 122 6.63 -23.81 -1.71
N GLN A 123 6.05 -23.10 -2.69
CA GLN A 123 5.34 -23.70 -3.82
C GLN A 123 6.27 -24.02 -5.01
N LEU A 124 7.44 -23.39 -5.08
CA LEU A 124 8.39 -23.56 -6.18
C LEU A 124 8.81 -25.03 -6.42
N PRO A 125 9.09 -25.86 -5.40
CA PRO A 125 9.41 -27.28 -5.61
C PRO A 125 8.26 -28.05 -6.27
N ASN A 126 7.01 -27.79 -5.87
CA ASN A 126 5.83 -28.43 -6.46
C ASN A 126 5.69 -28.06 -7.95
N LEU A 127 6.03 -26.82 -8.32
CA LEU A 127 6.02 -26.39 -9.71
C LEU A 127 7.08 -27.13 -10.56
N ILE A 128 8.24 -27.46 -9.99
CA ILE A 128 9.34 -28.11 -10.71
C ILE A 128 9.14 -29.63 -10.79
N GLN A 129 8.64 -30.25 -9.72
CA GLN A 129 8.58 -31.71 -9.57
C GLN A 129 7.31 -32.32 -10.17
N THR A 130 6.25 -31.54 -10.37
CA THR A 130 4.98 -32.05 -10.91
C THR A 130 5.12 -32.36 -12.40
N SER A 131 4.91 -33.61 -12.81
CA SER A 131 4.91 -34.01 -14.23
C SER A 131 3.63 -33.64 -14.99
N SER A 132 2.57 -33.26 -14.28
CA SER A 132 1.23 -32.99 -14.80
C SER A 132 0.81 -31.52 -14.75
N LEU A 133 1.75 -30.57 -14.84
CA LEU A 133 1.48 -29.12 -14.75
C LEU A 133 0.39 -28.64 -15.70
N PHE A 134 0.42 -29.14 -16.95
CA PHE A 134 -0.55 -28.77 -17.99
C PHE A 134 -1.87 -29.54 -17.91
N SER A 135 -2.04 -30.41 -16.90
CA SER A 135 -3.35 -30.99 -16.61
C SER A 135 -4.24 -29.97 -15.91
N LEU A 136 -5.56 -30.18 -15.98
CA LEU A 136 -6.53 -29.35 -15.28
C LEU A 136 -6.29 -29.31 -13.76
N ASN A 137 -5.87 -30.43 -13.15
CA ASN A 137 -5.49 -30.46 -11.73
C ASN A 137 -4.17 -29.75 -11.46
N GLY A 138 -3.18 -29.90 -12.35
CA GLY A 138 -1.90 -29.20 -12.25
C GLY A 138 -2.07 -27.68 -12.30
N PHE A 139 -2.91 -27.19 -13.21
CA PHE A 139 -3.23 -25.77 -13.25
C PHE A 139 -3.92 -25.31 -11.96
N ASN A 140 -5.00 -26.01 -11.59
CA ASN A 140 -5.83 -25.63 -10.44
C ASN A 140 -5.05 -25.65 -9.12
N PHE A 141 -4.33 -26.72 -8.83
CA PHE A 141 -3.76 -26.94 -7.50
C PHE A 141 -2.28 -26.57 -7.39
N THR A 142 -1.58 -26.38 -8.51
CA THR A 142 -0.14 -26.04 -8.51
C THR A 142 0.13 -24.67 -9.15
N ILE A 143 -0.29 -24.46 -10.40
CA ILE A 143 0.05 -23.22 -11.12
C ILE A 143 -0.70 -22.02 -10.54
N PHE A 144 -2.01 -22.14 -10.34
CA PHE A 144 -2.84 -21.02 -9.89
C PHE A 144 -2.42 -20.46 -8.51
N PRO A 145 -2.25 -21.28 -7.44
CA PRO A 145 -1.80 -20.77 -6.14
C PRO A 145 -0.42 -20.11 -6.22
N PHE A 146 0.46 -20.61 -7.10
CA PHE A 146 1.80 -20.06 -7.29
C PHE A 146 1.71 -18.68 -7.95
N LEU A 147 0.94 -18.57 -9.05
CA LEU A 147 0.73 -17.29 -9.73
C LEU A 147 0.05 -16.29 -8.82
N LEU A 148 -0.96 -16.68 -8.05
CA LEU A 148 -1.64 -15.83 -7.07
C LEU A 148 -0.64 -15.22 -6.07
N ALA A 149 0.19 -16.07 -5.45
CA ALA A 149 1.23 -15.61 -4.52
C ALA A 149 2.27 -14.71 -5.22
N LEU A 150 2.66 -15.04 -6.46
CA LEU A 150 3.60 -14.24 -7.24
C LEU A 150 3.05 -12.85 -7.59
N PHE A 151 1.79 -12.74 -8.00
CA PHE A 151 1.15 -11.45 -8.28
C PHE A 151 1.10 -10.57 -7.03
N PHE A 152 0.68 -11.11 -5.88
CA PHE A 152 0.68 -10.35 -4.63
C PHE A 152 2.08 -10.04 -4.11
N LEU A 153 3.08 -10.90 -4.35
CA LEU A 153 4.48 -10.62 -4.05
C LEU A 153 4.97 -9.38 -4.80
N ILE A 154 4.68 -9.29 -6.10
CA ILE A 154 5.06 -8.15 -6.93
C ILE A 154 4.35 -6.88 -6.47
N ASP A 155 3.04 -6.95 -6.22
CA ASP A 155 2.25 -5.81 -5.73
C ASP A 155 2.82 -5.23 -4.43
N THR A 156 2.96 -6.10 -3.43
CA THR A 156 3.41 -5.71 -2.08
C THR A 156 4.86 -5.25 -2.06
N LEU A 157 5.72 -5.77 -2.94
CA LEU A 157 7.10 -5.27 -3.12
C LEU A 157 7.11 -3.79 -3.54
N TRP A 158 6.31 -3.43 -4.55
CA TRP A 158 6.27 -2.05 -5.04
C TRP A 158 5.68 -1.08 -4.02
N PHE A 159 4.64 -1.48 -3.29
CA PHE A 159 4.11 -0.69 -2.19
C PHE A 159 5.13 -0.56 -1.04
N ALA A 160 5.77 -1.65 -0.61
CA ALA A 160 6.81 -1.62 0.43
C ALA A 160 7.95 -0.68 0.02
N PHE A 161 8.41 -0.76 -1.23
CA PHE A 161 9.42 0.16 -1.78
C PHE A 161 8.95 1.62 -1.75
N GLY A 162 7.71 1.89 -2.20
CA GLY A 162 7.13 3.24 -2.21
C GLY A 162 7.04 3.86 -0.82
N TYR A 163 6.74 3.07 0.22
CA TYR A 163 6.77 3.55 1.60
C TYR A 163 8.18 3.67 2.18
N ALA A 164 9.11 2.78 1.82
CA ALA A 164 10.46 2.83 2.35
C ALA A 164 11.22 4.05 1.80
N PHE A 165 11.20 4.27 0.48
CA PHE A 165 12.11 5.18 -0.20
C PHE A 165 11.41 6.41 -0.80
N GLU A 166 12.07 7.55 -0.66
CA GLU A 166 11.69 8.81 -1.29
C GLU A 166 12.93 9.51 -1.84
N SER A 167 12.93 9.84 -3.12
CA SER A 167 14.03 10.55 -3.75
C SER A 167 13.57 11.32 -4.98
N ARG A 168 14.20 12.47 -5.25
CA ARG A 168 14.00 13.22 -6.49
C ARG A 168 14.32 12.42 -7.74
N PHE A 169 15.37 11.60 -7.67
CA PHE A 169 15.77 10.73 -8.77
C PHE A 169 14.64 9.79 -9.18
N LEU A 170 13.93 9.26 -8.19
CA LEU A 170 12.79 8.34 -8.37
C LEU A 170 11.48 9.07 -8.70
N LYS A 171 11.48 10.41 -8.70
CA LYS A 171 10.30 11.27 -8.94
C LYS A 171 9.08 10.87 -8.09
N ASN A 172 9.31 10.52 -6.82
CA ASN A 172 8.29 10.02 -5.90
C ASN A 172 8.19 10.81 -4.58
N GLU A 173 8.65 12.06 -4.58
CA GLU A 173 8.49 12.97 -3.43
C GLU A 173 6.99 13.23 -3.16
N ILE A 174 6.62 13.32 -1.88
CA ILE A 174 5.24 13.61 -1.47
C ILE A 174 4.88 15.06 -1.81
N ARG A 175 3.80 15.23 -2.58
CA ARG A 175 3.17 16.54 -2.83
C ARG A 175 2.12 16.87 -1.77
N SER A 176 1.33 15.87 -1.34
CA SER A 176 0.35 16.02 -0.26
C SER A 176 -0.10 14.67 0.30
N VAL A 177 -0.75 14.70 1.47
CA VAL A 177 -1.41 13.54 2.10
C VAL A 177 -2.90 13.85 2.27
N GLU A 178 -3.75 12.83 2.19
CA GLU A 178 -5.20 12.92 2.37
C GLU A 178 -5.50 13.67 3.69
N PRO A 179 -6.15 14.85 3.63
CA PRO A 179 -6.24 15.73 4.78
C PRO A 179 -7.47 15.51 5.66
N THR A 180 -8.37 14.59 5.32
CA THR A 180 -9.66 14.41 6.00
C THR A 180 -9.81 13.06 6.67
N ILE A 181 -10.49 13.06 7.81
CA ILE A 181 -10.75 11.87 8.61
C ILE A 181 -11.48 10.79 7.79
N LEU A 182 -12.47 11.19 6.97
CA LEU A 182 -13.21 10.24 6.14
C LEU A 182 -12.29 9.45 5.19
N GLY A 183 -11.38 10.13 4.47
CA GLY A 183 -10.45 9.45 3.58
C GLY A 183 -9.51 8.49 4.32
N TRP A 184 -9.05 8.88 5.51
CA TRP A 184 -8.27 8.00 6.38
C TRP A 184 -9.06 6.78 6.85
N VAL A 185 -10.26 6.96 7.41
CA VAL A 185 -11.10 5.85 7.91
C VAL A 185 -11.42 4.86 6.80
N VAL A 186 -11.84 5.35 5.64
CA VAL A 186 -12.20 4.51 4.49
C VAL A 186 -10.99 3.77 3.92
N ALA A 187 -9.79 4.36 3.95
CA ALA A 187 -8.58 3.65 3.56
C ALA A 187 -8.17 2.61 4.62
N LEU A 188 -8.14 2.99 5.90
CA LEU A 188 -7.66 2.15 6.99
C LEU A 188 -8.54 0.93 7.22
N ILE A 189 -9.87 1.04 7.08
CA ILE A 189 -10.79 -0.10 7.22
C ILE A 189 -10.51 -1.21 6.20
N CYS A 190 -9.78 -0.92 5.12
CA CYS A 190 -9.34 -1.92 4.15
C CYS A 190 -8.12 -2.75 4.61
N TYR A 191 -7.52 -2.45 5.77
CA TYR A 191 -6.27 -3.07 6.24
C TYR A 191 -6.37 -3.56 7.69
N PRO A 192 -5.62 -4.61 8.08
CA PRO A 192 -5.49 -5.01 9.47
C PRO A 192 -4.92 -3.89 10.36
N PRO A 193 -5.39 -3.76 11.62
CA PRO A 193 -6.43 -4.58 12.24
C PRO A 193 -7.85 -4.11 11.94
N PHE A 194 -8.03 -2.96 11.30
CA PHE A 194 -9.32 -2.29 11.17
C PHE A 194 -10.31 -3.06 10.27
N ASN A 195 -9.81 -3.77 9.27
CA ASN A 195 -10.67 -4.65 8.45
C ASN A 195 -11.38 -5.71 9.30
N SER A 196 -10.74 -6.22 10.36
CA SER A 196 -11.34 -7.22 11.26
C SER A 196 -12.56 -6.70 12.01
N LEU A 197 -12.64 -5.38 12.24
CA LEU A 197 -13.81 -4.77 12.88
C LEU A 197 -15.02 -4.89 11.95
N LEU A 198 -14.82 -4.58 10.67
CA LEU A 198 -15.89 -4.64 9.69
C LEU A 198 -16.30 -6.09 9.40
N THR A 199 -15.32 -7.00 9.25
CA THR A 199 -15.63 -8.42 8.97
C THR A 199 -16.43 -9.07 10.10
N LYS A 200 -16.35 -8.60 11.36
CA LYS A 200 -17.22 -9.08 12.44
C LYS A 200 -18.70 -8.77 12.21
N PHE A 201 -19.02 -7.67 11.53
CA PHE A 201 -20.40 -7.26 11.25
C PHE A 201 -20.90 -7.76 9.90
N THR A 202 -20.03 -7.85 8.89
CA THR A 202 -20.41 -8.19 7.51
C THR A 202 -20.05 -9.60 7.08
N ASN A 203 -19.29 -10.33 7.89
CA ASN A 203 -18.54 -11.53 7.52
C ASN A 203 -17.57 -11.29 6.34
N TRP A 204 -16.60 -12.19 6.17
CA TRP A 204 -15.71 -12.18 5.01
C TRP A 204 -15.87 -13.50 4.25
N TYR A 205 -16.55 -13.44 3.10
CA TYR A 205 -16.86 -14.63 2.30
C TYR A 205 -15.90 -14.83 1.12
N ALA A 206 -15.18 -13.79 0.69
CA ALA A 206 -14.29 -13.87 -0.45
C ALA A 206 -13.08 -14.76 -0.12
N ASN A 207 -12.78 -15.69 -1.02
CA ASN A 207 -11.67 -16.63 -0.88
C ASN A 207 -11.01 -16.86 -2.24
N GLU A 208 -9.82 -16.29 -2.45
CA GLU A 208 -9.08 -16.39 -3.71
C GLU A 208 -8.70 -17.84 -4.07
N HIS A 209 -8.70 -18.76 -3.11
CA HIS A 209 -8.46 -20.19 -3.33
C HIS A 209 -9.72 -21.03 -3.53
N VAL A 210 -10.91 -20.40 -3.66
CA VAL A 210 -12.18 -21.12 -3.78
C VAL A 210 -12.15 -22.19 -4.87
N ILE A 211 -12.81 -23.32 -4.59
CA ILE A 211 -13.04 -24.41 -5.52
C ILE A 211 -14.53 -24.40 -5.87
N PHE A 212 -14.85 -24.44 -7.16
CA PHE A 212 -16.21 -24.46 -7.66
C PHE A 212 -16.74 -25.90 -7.70
N PHE A 213 -18.03 -26.05 -8.05
CA PHE A 213 -18.75 -27.33 -8.07
C PHE A 213 -18.05 -28.44 -8.90
N ASN A 214 -17.26 -28.07 -9.91
CA ASN A 214 -16.38 -28.98 -10.62
C ASN A 214 -15.04 -28.31 -10.98
N ASN A 215 -14.09 -29.10 -11.43
CA ASN A 215 -12.73 -28.64 -11.68
C ASN A 215 -12.61 -27.81 -12.97
N GLU A 216 -13.48 -28.02 -13.95
CA GLU A 216 -13.54 -27.30 -15.22
C GLU A 216 -14.00 -25.86 -15.00
N ILE A 217 -15.07 -25.66 -14.23
CA ILE A 217 -15.54 -24.33 -13.81
C ILE A 217 -14.48 -23.67 -12.92
N THR A 218 -13.84 -24.43 -12.03
CA THR A 218 -12.74 -23.92 -11.21
C THR A 218 -11.59 -23.40 -12.08
N LEU A 219 -11.22 -24.14 -13.13
CA LEU A 219 -10.19 -23.75 -14.10
C LEU A 219 -10.57 -22.43 -14.80
N VAL A 220 -11.79 -22.34 -15.35
CA VAL A 220 -12.27 -21.13 -16.04
C VAL A 220 -12.28 -19.93 -15.10
N ALA A 221 -12.82 -20.08 -13.88
CA ALA A 221 -12.88 -18.99 -12.90
C ALA A 221 -11.46 -18.53 -12.51
N ARG A 222 -10.53 -19.47 -12.32
CA ARG A 222 -9.12 -19.17 -12.00
C ARG A 222 -8.39 -18.48 -13.13
N ILE A 223 -8.64 -18.85 -14.39
CA ILE A 223 -8.10 -18.11 -15.55
C ILE A 223 -8.59 -16.65 -15.53
N ILE A 224 -9.89 -16.43 -15.29
CA ILE A 224 -10.44 -15.08 -15.19
C ILE A 224 -9.82 -14.31 -14.03
N ILE A 225 -9.67 -14.93 -12.85
CA ILE A 225 -9.01 -14.31 -11.69
C ILE A 225 -7.57 -13.92 -12.00
N ILE A 226 -6.80 -14.77 -12.69
CA ILE A 226 -5.41 -14.46 -13.09
C ILE A 226 -5.37 -13.27 -14.06
N LEU A 227 -6.30 -13.19 -15.03
CA LEU A 227 -6.38 -12.04 -15.94
C LEU A 227 -6.71 -10.75 -15.18
N LEU A 228 -7.64 -10.80 -14.23
CA LEU A 228 -7.95 -9.66 -13.36
C LEU A 228 -6.76 -9.28 -12.46
N LEU A 229 -6.02 -10.25 -11.93
CA LEU A 229 -4.81 -10.01 -11.15
C LEU A 229 -3.70 -9.40 -11.99
N ALA A 230 -3.58 -9.79 -13.26
CA ALA A 230 -2.65 -9.15 -14.18
C ALA A 230 -3.00 -7.67 -14.41
N ILE A 231 -4.29 -7.32 -14.53
CA ILE A 231 -4.74 -5.92 -14.59
C ILE A 231 -4.44 -5.20 -13.26
N TYR A 232 -4.73 -5.85 -12.13
CA TYR A 232 -4.45 -5.32 -10.79
C TYR A 232 -2.95 -5.00 -10.60
N VAL A 233 -2.07 -5.95 -10.89
CA VAL A 233 -0.62 -5.78 -10.73
C VAL A 233 -0.03 -4.85 -11.79
N SER A 234 -0.51 -4.88 -13.03
CA SER A 234 -0.05 -3.92 -14.05
C SER A 234 -0.39 -2.47 -13.67
N ALA A 235 -1.48 -2.23 -12.94
CA ALA A 235 -1.77 -0.92 -12.36
C ALA A 235 -0.72 -0.54 -11.29
N THR A 236 -0.32 -1.48 -10.42
CA THR A 236 0.77 -1.24 -9.45
C THR A 236 2.10 -0.98 -10.13
N LEU A 237 2.45 -1.75 -11.17
CA LEU A 237 3.66 -1.53 -11.97
C LEU A 237 3.66 -0.16 -12.66
N ALA A 238 2.49 0.30 -13.14
CA ALA A 238 2.34 1.63 -13.73
C ALA A 238 2.52 2.75 -12.69
N LEU A 239 2.09 2.55 -11.43
CA LEU A 239 2.40 3.48 -10.34
C LEU A 239 3.90 3.49 -10.01
N GLY A 240 4.55 2.33 -10.04
CA GLY A 240 5.97 2.15 -9.80
C GLY A 240 6.38 2.70 -8.44
N THR A 241 7.39 3.58 -8.41
CA THR A 241 7.96 4.17 -7.18
C THR A 241 6.99 5.09 -6.43
N LYS A 242 5.85 5.44 -7.04
CA LYS A 242 4.80 6.28 -6.45
C LYS A 242 3.73 5.48 -5.71
N SER A 243 3.79 4.15 -5.76
CA SER A 243 2.83 3.25 -5.10
C SER A 243 2.72 3.53 -3.62
N SER A 244 1.58 4.10 -3.21
CA SER A 244 1.29 4.41 -1.81
C SER A 244 -0.18 4.81 -1.64
N ASN A 245 -0.73 4.52 -0.47
CA ASN A 245 -2.07 4.91 -0.06
C ASN A 245 -2.04 6.30 0.56
N LEU A 246 -3.16 7.03 0.48
CA LEU A 246 -3.38 8.32 1.14
C LEU A 246 -2.42 9.44 0.72
N THR A 247 -1.56 9.26 -0.29
CA THR A 247 -0.60 10.29 -0.70
C THR A 247 -0.70 10.62 -2.17
N ASN A 248 -0.45 11.88 -2.50
CA ASN A 248 -0.18 12.31 -3.87
C ASN A 248 1.34 12.41 -4.06
N ARG A 249 1.89 11.57 -4.94
CA ARG A 249 3.32 11.55 -5.36
C ARG A 249 3.50 11.92 -6.83
N GLY A 250 2.52 12.60 -7.40
CA GLY A 250 2.40 12.89 -8.82
C GLY A 250 1.47 11.91 -9.53
N ILE A 251 0.80 12.41 -10.56
CA ILE A 251 -0.26 11.68 -11.26
C ILE A 251 0.33 10.70 -12.27
N VAL A 252 -0.33 9.56 -12.42
CA VAL A 252 0.00 8.51 -13.39
C VAL A 252 -1.19 8.31 -14.32
N SER A 253 -0.94 8.43 -15.62
CA SER A 253 -1.97 8.35 -16.66
C SER A 253 -1.63 7.33 -17.76
N LYS A 254 -0.62 6.48 -17.53
CA LYS A 254 -0.12 5.46 -18.48
C LYS A 254 -0.53 4.05 -18.03
N GLY A 255 -0.43 3.09 -18.95
CA GLY A 255 -0.79 1.70 -18.68
C GLY A 255 -2.31 1.57 -18.45
N PRO A 256 -2.76 0.74 -17.49
CA PRO A 256 -4.20 0.60 -17.21
C PRO A 256 -4.91 1.93 -16.89
N TYR A 257 -4.17 2.91 -16.34
CA TYR A 257 -4.69 4.24 -16.04
C TYR A 257 -5.03 5.08 -17.28
N SER A 258 -4.59 4.71 -18.49
CA SER A 258 -5.00 5.42 -19.71
C SER A 258 -6.41 5.03 -20.17
N VAL A 259 -6.99 3.97 -19.60
CA VAL A 259 -8.31 3.45 -19.98
C VAL A 259 -9.36 3.80 -18.93
N ILE A 260 -9.06 3.53 -17.66
CA ILE A 260 -9.94 3.79 -16.51
C ILE A 260 -9.11 4.31 -15.32
N ARG A 261 -9.72 5.12 -14.44
CA ARG A 261 -8.99 5.77 -13.34
C ARG A 261 -8.65 4.84 -12.16
N HIS A 262 -9.42 3.77 -11.95
CA HIS A 262 -9.25 2.85 -10.79
C HIS A 262 -9.19 1.36 -11.20
N PRO A 263 -8.24 0.95 -12.07
CA PRO A 263 -8.14 -0.40 -12.60
C PRO A 263 -7.90 -1.47 -11.53
N ALA A 264 -7.05 -1.17 -10.54
CA ALA A 264 -6.78 -2.08 -9.43
C ALA A 264 -8.03 -2.32 -8.57
N TYR A 265 -8.78 -1.27 -8.23
CA TYR A 265 -9.97 -1.41 -7.40
C TYR A 265 -11.08 -2.17 -8.11
N LEU A 266 -11.30 -1.93 -9.41
CA LEU A 266 -12.25 -2.72 -10.20
C LEU A 266 -11.86 -4.19 -10.21
N SER A 267 -10.62 -4.49 -10.59
CA SER A 267 -10.15 -5.88 -10.74
C SER A 267 -10.26 -6.65 -9.43
N LYS A 268 -9.84 -6.04 -8.32
CA LYS A 268 -9.94 -6.63 -6.99
C LYS A 268 -11.38 -6.91 -6.56
N ASN A 269 -12.30 -5.98 -6.82
CA ASN A 269 -13.72 -6.20 -6.52
C ASN A 269 -14.31 -7.32 -7.37
N LEU A 270 -14.02 -7.35 -8.68
CA LEU A 270 -14.50 -8.43 -9.56
C LEU A 270 -14.00 -9.80 -9.13
N ILE A 271 -12.72 -9.90 -8.72
CA ILE A 271 -12.17 -11.14 -8.15
C ILE A 271 -12.98 -11.58 -6.93
N TRP A 272 -13.26 -10.69 -5.99
CA TRP A 272 -14.04 -11.03 -4.80
C TRP A 272 -15.48 -11.44 -5.13
N TRP A 273 -16.13 -10.79 -6.09
CA TRP A 273 -17.45 -11.21 -6.56
C TRP A 273 -17.41 -12.60 -7.19
N ILE A 274 -16.38 -12.93 -7.97
CA ILE A 274 -16.21 -14.28 -8.53
C ILE A 274 -16.03 -15.32 -7.41
N THR A 275 -15.22 -15.02 -6.39
CA THR A 275 -14.90 -16.02 -5.37
C THR A 275 -16.05 -16.37 -4.44
N ILE A 276 -17.08 -15.53 -4.36
CA ILE A 276 -18.29 -15.82 -3.57
C ILE A 276 -19.38 -16.55 -4.37
N ILE A 277 -19.22 -16.75 -5.69
CA ILE A 277 -20.23 -17.41 -6.54
C ILE A 277 -20.63 -18.80 -6.02
N PRO A 278 -19.71 -19.68 -5.56
CA PRO A 278 -20.10 -20.99 -5.03
C PRO A 278 -20.95 -20.92 -3.77
N ILE A 279 -20.87 -19.81 -3.02
CA ILE A 279 -21.63 -19.58 -1.80
C ILE A 279 -23.01 -18.99 -2.14
N ALA A 280 -23.06 -18.01 -3.05
CA ALA A 280 -24.26 -17.33 -3.57
C ALA A 280 -25.40 -17.09 -2.56
N SER A 281 -25.07 -16.79 -1.30
CA SER A 281 -26.04 -16.57 -0.24
C SER A 281 -26.33 -15.09 -0.05
N TRP A 282 -27.53 -14.73 0.42
CA TRP A 282 -27.88 -13.34 0.72
C TRP A 282 -26.89 -12.64 1.66
N PRO A 283 -26.42 -13.29 2.76
CA PRO A 283 -25.37 -12.71 3.60
C PRO A 283 -24.06 -12.45 2.84
N ALA A 284 -23.64 -13.37 1.96
CA ALA A 284 -22.42 -13.19 1.16
C ALA A 284 -22.53 -12.04 0.17
N ILE A 285 -23.67 -11.94 -0.53
CA ILE A 285 -23.96 -10.85 -1.47
C ILE A 285 -24.01 -9.50 -0.74
N PHE A 286 -24.70 -9.44 0.41
CA PHE A 286 -24.81 -8.21 1.19
C PHE A 286 -23.48 -7.76 1.77
N GLY A 287 -22.71 -8.69 2.37
CA GLY A 287 -21.36 -8.41 2.85
C GLY A 287 -20.46 -7.90 1.74
N MET A 288 -20.49 -8.54 0.56
CA MET A 288 -19.71 -8.12 -0.59
C MET A 288 -20.15 -6.76 -1.14
N ALA A 289 -21.45 -6.46 -1.15
CA ALA A 289 -21.96 -5.14 -1.53
C ALA A 289 -21.43 -4.03 -0.60
N ILE A 290 -21.33 -4.27 0.71
CA ILE A 290 -20.72 -3.32 1.66
C ILE A 290 -19.25 -3.10 1.34
N TRP A 291 -18.48 -4.17 1.12
CA TRP A 291 -17.07 -4.08 0.76
C TRP A 291 -16.85 -3.33 -0.55
N SER A 292 -17.67 -3.58 -1.57
CA SER A 292 -17.66 -2.80 -2.81
C SER A 292 -18.04 -1.34 -2.59
N GLY A 293 -19.00 -1.05 -1.71
CA GLY A 293 -19.34 0.31 -1.29
C GLY A 293 -18.17 1.05 -0.63
N ILE A 294 -17.38 0.37 0.21
CA ILE A 294 -16.19 0.95 0.84
C ILE A 294 -15.11 1.25 -0.19
N TYR A 295 -14.87 0.34 -1.13
CA TYR A 295 -13.93 0.59 -2.22
C TYR A 295 -14.40 1.73 -3.13
N HIS A 296 -15.71 1.87 -3.31
CA HIS A 296 -16.28 3.02 -4.00
C HIS A 296 -16.04 4.33 -3.24
N LEU A 297 -16.34 4.37 -1.94
CA LEU A 297 -16.03 5.52 -1.09
C LEU A 297 -14.53 5.84 -1.10
N ARG A 298 -13.67 4.83 -1.13
CA ARG A 298 -12.22 4.98 -1.20
C ARG A 298 -11.82 5.70 -2.47
N THR A 299 -12.33 5.27 -3.63
CA THR A 299 -12.19 6.00 -4.89
C THR A 299 -12.65 7.45 -4.77
N ILE A 300 -13.85 7.72 -4.24
CA ILE A 300 -14.36 9.09 -4.16
C ILE A 300 -13.47 9.98 -3.29
N THR A 301 -13.03 9.48 -2.12
CA THR A 301 -12.13 10.24 -1.23
C THR A 301 -10.78 10.50 -1.89
N GLU A 302 -10.22 9.50 -2.57
CA GLU A 302 -8.97 9.59 -3.31
C GLU A 302 -9.06 10.58 -4.48
N GLU A 303 -10.09 10.49 -5.33
CA GLU A 303 -10.27 11.45 -6.44
C GLU A 303 -10.43 12.88 -5.93
N ARG A 304 -11.13 13.07 -4.81
CA ARG A 304 -11.32 14.38 -4.19
C ARG A 304 -10.00 14.93 -3.60
N HIS A 305 -9.16 14.09 -3.02
CA HIS A 305 -7.81 14.48 -2.60
C HIS A 305 -6.93 14.84 -3.81
N LEU A 306 -6.88 13.96 -4.81
CA LEU A 306 -6.07 14.14 -6.00
C LEU A 306 -6.52 15.33 -6.85
N SER A 307 -7.82 15.67 -6.89
CA SER A 307 -8.36 16.83 -7.63
C SER A 307 -7.88 18.19 -7.11
N ARG A 308 -7.08 18.21 -6.03
CA ARG A 308 -6.34 19.42 -5.59
C ARG A 308 -5.06 19.66 -6.41
N ASP A 309 -4.63 18.66 -7.17
CA ASP A 309 -3.51 18.73 -8.10
C ASP A 309 -4.05 19.04 -9.52
N PRO A 310 -3.62 20.15 -10.15
CA PRO A 310 -4.03 20.48 -11.51
C PRO A 310 -3.79 19.37 -12.53
N ASP A 311 -2.71 18.59 -12.36
CA ASP A 311 -2.37 17.47 -13.24
C ASP A 311 -3.49 16.40 -13.21
N TYR A 312 -4.13 16.20 -12.05
CA TYR A 312 -5.21 15.23 -11.90
C TYR A 312 -6.51 15.72 -12.52
N ILE A 313 -6.78 17.02 -12.41
CA ILE A 313 -7.95 17.64 -13.05
C ILE A 313 -7.86 17.46 -14.57
N GLU A 314 -6.69 17.66 -15.15
CA GLU A 314 -6.47 17.45 -16.59
C GLU A 314 -6.57 15.97 -16.98
N TYR A 315 -5.97 15.09 -16.18
CA TYR A 315 -6.13 13.64 -16.36
C TYR A 315 -7.60 13.19 -16.36
N LYS A 316 -8.44 13.72 -15.46
CA LYS A 316 -9.88 13.40 -15.41
C LYS A 316 -10.64 13.80 -16.68
N LYS A 317 -10.20 14.83 -17.41
CA LYS A 317 -10.81 15.23 -18.69
C LYS A 317 -10.49 14.23 -19.79
N GLN A 318 -9.28 13.66 -19.76
CA GLN A 318 -8.80 12.68 -20.73
C GLN A 318 -9.42 11.30 -20.47
N VAL A 319 -9.39 10.84 -19.22
CA VAL A 319 -9.91 9.53 -18.80
C VAL A 319 -11.18 9.74 -17.98
N LYS A 320 -12.33 9.65 -18.67
CA LYS A 320 -13.65 9.99 -18.10
C LYS A 320 -14.16 8.94 -17.12
N TYR A 321 -13.79 7.67 -17.31
CA TYR A 321 -14.37 6.53 -16.61
C TYR A 321 -13.60 6.16 -15.34
N ARG A 322 -14.32 5.93 -14.23
CA ARG A 322 -13.70 5.43 -12.98
C ARG A 322 -13.35 3.95 -13.07
N TYR A 323 -14.34 3.15 -13.46
CA TYR A 323 -14.26 1.69 -13.43
C TYR A 323 -14.62 1.07 -14.78
N ILE A 324 -15.83 1.31 -15.27
CA ILE A 324 -16.33 0.66 -16.49
C ILE A 324 -16.44 1.73 -17.58
N PRO A 325 -15.80 1.54 -18.74
CA PRO A 325 -16.03 2.42 -19.88
C PRO A 325 -17.52 2.53 -20.17
N PHE A 326 -17.99 3.76 -20.41
CA PHE A 326 -19.39 4.10 -20.71
C PHE A 326 -20.38 4.04 -19.53
N VAL A 327 -19.92 3.77 -18.31
CA VAL A 327 -20.71 3.86 -17.07
C VAL A 327 -20.04 4.88 -16.13
N TYR A 328 -20.81 5.85 -15.62
CA TYR A 328 -20.27 7.03 -14.93
C TYR A 328 -19.79 6.77 -13.49
#